data_AF-A0A6J3B1F6-F1
#
_entry.id   AF-A0A6J3B1F6-F1
#
_cell.length_a   1.000
_cell.length_b   1.000
_cell.length_c   1.000
_cell.angle_alpha   90.00
_cell.angle_beta   90.00
_cell.angle_gamma   90.00
#
_symmetry.space_group_name_H-M   'P 1'
#
loop_
_entity.id
_entity.type
_entity.pdbx_description
1 polymer ?
#
loop_
_entity_poly.entity_id
_entity_poly.type
_entity_poly.pdbx_seq_one_letter_code
_entity_poly.pdbx_strand_id
1 'polypeptide(L)'
;MRLHAPEAEAGPAAMGLGGPRAWLLGLPTAVVYGSLALFISVLHNVFLLYYVDTFVSVYKINKAAFWVGETVFLLWNSLNDPLFGWLSDRQFLSSQPCLCEEELLVGSKEVGSITLGQYLRQLARHRNFLWFVGMDLVQVFHCHFNSNFFPLFLEHLLSDHISLSTGSFLLGISYVAPHLNNLYFLPLCRRWGVYAVVRGLFLLKLGLSLLMLLAGPDRLGLLCLFIASNRVFTEGTCKLLTLVVTDLVDEDLVLNHRKQAASALLFGMVALVTKPGQTFAPLLGTWLLCFYTGHDLFQQPPLAPVGSAQPWPEPPAPPPAQAPTLRQGCFYLLVLVPIICALLQLFTWSQFTLHGRRLHMVKAQRQNLSRAQTLDVKMV
;
A
#
# COMPACT_ATOMS: atom_id res chain seq x y z
N MET A 1 8.71 46.46 -17.93
CA MET A 1 9.55 45.76 -18.94
C MET A 1 9.17 44.28 -18.88
N ARG A 2 8.26 43.86 -19.78
CA ARG A 2 7.73 42.49 -19.85
C ARG A 2 8.77 41.60 -20.55
N LEU A 3 9.15 40.50 -19.92
CA LEU A 3 9.92 39.44 -20.56
C LEU A 3 8.94 38.40 -21.11
N HIS A 4 8.99 38.24 -22.43
CA HIS A 4 8.25 37.26 -23.22
C HIS A 4 8.53 35.84 -22.75
N ALA A 5 7.47 35.07 -22.49
CA ALA A 5 7.50 33.61 -22.49
C ALA A 5 7.36 33.13 -23.95
N PRO A 6 8.01 32.02 -24.36
CA PRO A 6 7.92 31.52 -25.72
C PRO A 6 6.53 30.91 -25.96
N GLU A 7 5.95 31.28 -27.09
CA GLU A 7 4.71 30.72 -27.63
C GLU A 7 4.90 29.21 -27.86
N ALA A 8 3.95 28.42 -27.33
CA ALA A 8 3.85 27.01 -27.65
C ALA A 8 3.28 26.88 -29.07
N GLU A 9 4.14 26.48 -30.01
CA GLU A 9 3.69 26.06 -31.34
C GLU A 9 2.74 24.86 -31.21
N ALA A 10 1.47 25.08 -31.57
CA ALA A 10 0.49 24.05 -31.73
C ALA A 10 0.81 23.25 -33.01
N GLY A 11 1.29 22.02 -32.85
CA GLY A 11 1.55 21.12 -33.97
C GLY A 11 0.27 20.76 -34.76
N PRO A 12 0.32 20.68 -36.10
CA PRO A 12 -0.84 20.38 -36.94
C PRO A 12 -1.09 18.87 -36.98
N ALA A 13 -1.88 18.35 -36.03
CA ALA A 13 -2.36 16.96 -36.07
C ALA A 13 -3.76 16.77 -35.43
N ALA A 14 -4.60 17.81 -35.45
CA ALA A 14 -5.95 17.77 -34.90
C ALA A 14 -7.05 17.87 -35.96
N MET A 15 -6.81 17.34 -37.17
CA MET A 15 -7.79 17.35 -38.26
C MET A 15 -8.21 15.92 -38.57
N GLY A 16 -9.22 15.41 -37.84
CA GLY A 16 -9.84 14.11 -38.16
C GLY A 16 -10.25 13.21 -36.98
N LEU A 17 -10.38 13.71 -35.76
CA LEU A 17 -10.86 12.90 -34.62
C LEU A 17 -12.14 13.50 -34.05
N GLY A 18 -13.26 12.79 -34.20
CA GLY A 18 -14.60 13.24 -33.82
C GLY A 18 -14.72 13.74 -32.37
N GLY A 19 -15.70 14.63 -32.17
CA GLY A 19 -15.98 15.46 -30.99
C GLY A 19 -15.50 14.95 -29.61
N PRO A 20 -15.81 13.73 -29.17
CA PRO A 20 -15.40 13.26 -27.85
C PRO A 20 -13.87 13.07 -27.72
N ARG A 21 -13.17 12.68 -28.80
CA ARG A 21 -11.70 12.51 -28.77
C ARG A 21 -10.98 13.85 -28.76
N ALA A 22 -11.47 14.85 -29.50
CA ALA A 22 -10.92 16.19 -29.49
C ALA A 22 -11.07 16.88 -28.12
N TRP A 23 -12.19 16.65 -27.42
CA TRP A 23 -12.41 17.17 -26.07
C TRP A 23 -11.48 16.53 -25.03
N LEU A 24 -11.29 15.20 -25.11
CA LEU A 24 -10.34 14.47 -24.25
C LEU A 24 -8.88 14.92 -24.45
N LEU A 25 -8.50 15.26 -25.68
CA LEU A 25 -7.16 15.77 -26.00
C LEU A 25 -6.89 17.20 -25.47
N GLY A 26 -7.95 17.97 -25.17
CA GLY A 26 -7.84 19.31 -24.60
C GLY A 26 -7.76 19.37 -23.07
N LEU A 27 -7.98 18.24 -22.38
CA LEU A 27 -7.90 18.19 -20.92
C LEU A 27 -6.44 18.10 -20.44
N PRO A 28 -6.06 18.80 -19.36
CA PRO A 28 -4.75 18.61 -18.76
C PRO A 28 -4.55 17.15 -18.36
N THR A 29 -3.40 16.56 -18.69
CA THR A 29 -3.07 15.16 -18.37
C THR A 29 -3.27 14.84 -16.88
N ALA A 30 -3.01 15.80 -16.01
CA ALA A 30 -3.24 15.69 -14.57
C ALA A 30 -4.72 15.45 -14.21
N VAL A 31 -5.66 16.09 -14.91
CA VAL A 31 -7.10 15.92 -14.68
C VAL A 31 -7.57 14.56 -15.15
N VAL A 32 -7.09 14.10 -16.32
CA VAL A 32 -7.44 12.78 -16.86
C VAL A 32 -6.90 11.67 -15.96
N TYR A 33 -5.63 11.77 -15.56
CA TYR A 33 -5.01 10.81 -14.63
C TYR A 33 -5.67 10.84 -13.25
N GLY A 34 -5.97 12.04 -12.72
CA GLY A 34 -6.68 12.20 -11.45
C GLY A 34 -8.07 11.58 -11.46
N SER A 35 -8.81 11.77 -12.56
CA SER A 35 -10.14 11.16 -12.76
C SER A 35 -10.05 9.64 -12.80
N LEU A 36 -9.10 9.10 -13.56
CA LEU A 36 -8.87 7.65 -13.61
C LEU A 36 -8.56 7.08 -12.23
N ALA A 37 -7.64 7.71 -11.49
CA ALA A 37 -7.25 7.29 -10.15
C ALA A 37 -8.43 7.33 -9.17
N LEU A 38 -9.31 8.35 -9.28
CA LEU A 38 -10.52 8.45 -8.48
C LEU A 38 -11.45 7.26 -8.72
N PHE A 39 -11.80 6.96 -9.98
CA PHE A 39 -12.72 5.87 -10.30
C PHE A 39 -12.16 4.50 -9.93
N ILE A 40 -10.86 4.27 -10.17
CA ILE A 40 -10.18 3.05 -9.72
C ILE A 40 -10.27 2.91 -8.20
N SER A 41 -10.02 4.00 -7.46
CA SER A 41 -10.09 3.98 -5.99
C SER A 41 -11.51 3.72 -5.48
N VAL A 42 -12.54 4.31 -6.11
CA VAL A 42 -13.94 4.06 -5.74
C VAL A 42 -14.29 2.58 -5.94
N LEU A 43 -13.99 2.03 -7.11
CA LEU A 43 -14.29 0.63 -7.43
C LEU A 43 -13.54 -0.34 -6.49
N HIS A 44 -12.27 -0.05 -6.22
CA HIS A 44 -11.45 -0.86 -5.31
C HIS A 44 -11.99 -0.87 -3.88
N ASN A 45 -12.39 0.29 -3.34
CA ASN A 45 -12.90 0.38 -1.98
C ASN A 45 -14.27 -0.29 -1.82
N VAL A 46 -15.15 -0.19 -2.82
CA VAL A 46 -16.42 -0.92 -2.82
C VAL A 46 -16.17 -2.42 -2.80
N PHE A 47 -15.23 -2.91 -3.62
CA PHE A 47 -14.86 -4.32 -3.61
C PHE A 47 -14.33 -4.75 -2.23
N LEU A 48 -13.33 -4.04 -1.67
CA LEU A 48 -12.74 -4.39 -0.36
C LEU A 48 -13.76 -4.42 0.78
N LEU A 49 -14.76 -3.54 0.75
CA LEU A 49 -15.80 -3.49 1.78
C LEU A 49 -16.72 -4.70 1.76
N TYR A 50 -17.13 -5.14 0.57
CA TYR A 50 -18.23 -6.09 0.43
C TYR A 50 -17.77 -7.49 0.01
N TYR A 51 -16.51 -7.70 -0.40
CA TYR A 51 -16.14 -8.99 -1.00
C TYR A 51 -16.28 -10.16 -0.02
N VAL A 52 -15.82 -10.02 1.23
CA VAL A 52 -15.93 -11.09 2.24
C VAL A 52 -17.40 -11.41 2.51
N ASP A 53 -18.21 -10.39 2.79
CA ASP A 53 -19.64 -10.57 3.05
C ASP A 53 -20.38 -11.15 1.84
N THR A 54 -20.04 -10.71 0.62
CA THR A 54 -20.63 -11.26 -0.60
C THR A 54 -20.29 -12.75 -0.77
N PHE A 55 -19.03 -13.14 -0.57
CA PHE A 55 -18.63 -14.54 -0.76
C PHE A 55 -19.08 -15.46 0.38
N VAL A 56 -19.14 -14.96 1.62
CA VAL A 56 -19.54 -15.74 2.80
C VAL A 56 -21.05 -15.75 2.97
N SER A 57 -21.72 -14.60 2.95
CA SER A 57 -23.15 -14.44 3.27
C SER A 57 -24.05 -14.69 2.05
N VAL A 58 -23.67 -14.22 0.86
CA VAL A 58 -24.49 -14.35 -0.37
C VAL A 58 -24.18 -15.66 -1.09
N TYR A 59 -22.92 -15.89 -1.46
CA TYR A 59 -22.53 -17.10 -2.20
C TYR A 59 -22.37 -18.35 -1.32
N LYS A 60 -22.36 -18.20 0.01
CA LYS A 60 -22.29 -19.32 0.98
C LYS A 60 -21.11 -20.25 0.70
N ILE A 61 -19.97 -19.68 0.31
CA ILE A 61 -18.77 -20.45 0.03
C ILE A 61 -18.28 -21.09 1.32
N ASN A 62 -17.99 -22.40 1.27
CA ASN A 62 -17.45 -23.09 2.44
C ASN A 62 -16.03 -22.60 2.77
N LYS A 63 -15.61 -22.79 4.02
CA LYS A 63 -14.29 -22.34 4.50
C LYS A 63 -13.14 -22.81 3.60
N ALA A 64 -13.14 -24.09 3.18
CA ALA A 64 -12.09 -24.63 2.34
C ALA A 64 -11.97 -23.90 0.99
N ALA A 65 -13.09 -23.66 0.30
CA ALA A 65 -13.11 -22.98 -0.99
C ALA A 65 -12.73 -21.50 -0.85
N PHE A 66 -13.11 -20.83 0.24
CA PHE A 66 -12.65 -19.47 0.53
C PHE A 66 -11.13 -19.41 0.66
N TRP A 67 -10.52 -20.31 1.44
CA TRP A 67 -9.07 -20.38 1.62
C TRP A 67 -8.32 -20.72 0.34
N VAL A 68 -8.86 -21.62 -0.49
CA VAL A 68 -8.29 -21.93 -1.80
C VAL A 68 -8.35 -20.71 -2.72
N GLY A 69 -9.49 -20.01 -2.76
CA GLY A 69 -9.65 -18.79 -3.55
C GLY A 69 -8.67 -17.69 -3.14
N GLU A 70 -8.56 -17.42 -1.84
CA GLU A 70 -7.58 -16.47 -1.28
C GLU A 70 -6.13 -16.87 -1.59
N THR A 71 -5.82 -18.16 -1.56
CA THR A 71 -4.47 -18.66 -1.92
C THR A 71 -4.16 -18.43 -3.39
N VAL A 72 -5.11 -18.73 -4.29
CA VAL A 72 -4.95 -18.49 -5.74
C VAL A 72 -4.83 -16.99 -6.02
N PHE A 73 -5.67 -16.17 -5.37
CA PHE A 73 -5.59 -14.72 -5.47
C PHE A 73 -4.25 -14.18 -4.98
N LEU A 74 -3.74 -14.65 -3.83
CA LEU A 74 -2.42 -14.28 -3.30
C LEU A 74 -1.32 -14.58 -4.30
N LEU A 75 -1.29 -15.81 -4.83
CA LEU A 75 -0.27 -16.24 -5.79
C LEU A 75 -0.29 -15.39 -7.05
N TRP A 76 -1.47 -15.21 -7.66
CA TRP A 76 -1.61 -14.40 -8.86
C TRP A 76 -1.28 -12.93 -8.61
N ASN A 77 -1.84 -12.34 -7.55
CA ASN A 77 -1.69 -10.93 -7.22
C ASN A 77 -0.23 -10.58 -6.87
N SER A 78 0.55 -11.51 -6.32
CA SER A 78 1.95 -11.26 -5.97
C SER A 78 2.91 -11.54 -7.15
N LEU A 79 2.58 -12.48 -8.03
CA LEU A 79 3.43 -12.86 -9.17
C LEU A 79 3.19 -11.99 -10.42
N ASN A 80 2.00 -11.40 -10.58
CA ASN A 80 1.70 -10.65 -11.79
C ASN A 80 2.51 -9.35 -11.91
N ASP A 81 2.75 -8.60 -10.83
CA ASP A 81 3.52 -7.35 -10.89
C ASP A 81 4.98 -7.55 -11.30
N PRO A 82 5.76 -8.50 -10.74
CA PRO A 82 7.13 -8.71 -11.20
C PRO A 82 7.17 -9.26 -12.63
N LEU A 83 6.19 -10.06 -13.06
CA LEU A 83 6.08 -10.54 -14.44
C LEU A 83 5.85 -9.39 -15.42
N PHE A 84 4.87 -8.52 -15.16
CA PHE A 84 4.60 -7.35 -16.00
C PHE A 84 5.70 -6.29 -15.90
N GLY A 85 6.30 -6.12 -14.72
CA GLY A 85 7.46 -5.25 -14.52
C GLY A 85 8.67 -5.73 -15.31
N TRP A 86 8.94 -7.04 -15.33
CA TRP A 86 9.96 -7.63 -16.19
C TRP A 86 9.65 -7.41 -17.67
N LEU A 87 8.43 -7.67 -18.11
CA LEU A 87 8.01 -7.47 -19.50
C LEU A 87 8.17 -6.01 -19.95
N SER A 88 7.86 -5.05 -19.07
CA SER A 88 8.05 -3.61 -19.29
C SER A 88 9.55 -3.27 -19.43
N ASP A 89 10.37 -3.72 -18.49
CA ASP A 89 11.76 -3.23 -18.37
C ASP A 89 12.79 -4.12 -19.08
N ARG A 90 12.36 -5.23 -19.69
CA ARG A 90 13.25 -6.21 -20.36
C ARG A 90 14.18 -5.58 -21.38
N GLN A 91 13.68 -4.63 -22.17
CA GLN A 91 14.46 -3.95 -23.21
C GLN A 91 15.60 -3.07 -22.63
N PHE A 92 15.40 -2.53 -21.43
CA PHE A 92 16.39 -1.72 -20.73
C PHE A 92 17.47 -2.58 -20.06
N LEU A 93 17.10 -3.80 -19.67
CA LEU A 93 17.99 -4.78 -19.03
C LEU A 93 18.80 -5.61 -20.03
N SER A 94 18.35 -5.72 -21.28
CA SER A 94 19.07 -6.45 -22.34
C SER A 94 20.27 -5.69 -22.93
N SER A 95 20.38 -4.38 -22.68
CA SER A 95 21.36 -3.51 -23.36
C SER A 95 22.61 -3.20 -22.51
N GLN A 96 22.92 -4.02 -21.50
CA GLN A 96 24.03 -3.78 -20.58
C GLN A 96 25.33 -4.47 -21.03
N PRO A 97 26.49 -3.80 -20.99
CA PRO A 97 27.78 -4.48 -21.01
C PRO A 97 28.09 -5.02 -19.61
N CYS A 98 28.38 -6.31 -19.51
CA CYS A 98 28.78 -6.96 -18.26
C CYS A 98 30.21 -6.54 -17.90
N LEU A 99 30.40 -5.71 -16.87
CA LEU A 99 31.71 -5.48 -16.28
C LEU A 99 31.95 -6.50 -15.17
N CYS A 100 32.31 -7.72 -15.55
CA CYS A 100 33.15 -8.56 -14.70
C CYS A 100 34.60 -8.25 -15.08
N GLU A 101 35.33 -7.67 -14.15
CA GLU A 101 36.76 -7.42 -14.23
C GLU A 101 37.52 -8.74 -14.07
N GLU A 102 37.80 -9.39 -15.20
CA GLU A 102 39.03 -10.13 -15.53
C GLU A 102 38.81 -10.82 -16.88
N GLU A 103 39.38 -10.25 -17.94
CA GLU A 103 40.18 -10.94 -18.96
C GLU A 103 40.40 -10.00 -20.14
N LEU A 104 41.66 -9.56 -20.22
CA LEU A 104 42.26 -8.96 -21.40
C LEU A 104 42.45 -10.06 -22.45
N LEU A 105 42.05 -9.75 -23.69
CA LEU A 105 42.26 -10.47 -24.95
C LEU A 105 41.23 -11.54 -25.34
N VAL A 106 40.87 -11.45 -26.62
CA VAL A 106 40.12 -12.39 -27.48
C VAL A 106 38.61 -12.17 -27.55
N GLY A 107 38.20 -11.65 -28.72
CA GLY A 107 36.97 -12.04 -29.41
C GLY A 107 35.68 -11.34 -28.95
N SER A 108 34.93 -10.80 -29.90
CA SER A 108 33.55 -10.27 -29.80
C SER A 108 32.77 -10.82 -28.59
N LYS A 109 32.74 -10.07 -27.48
CA LYS A 109 31.92 -10.42 -26.29
C LYS A 109 30.50 -9.88 -26.50
N GLU A 110 29.55 -10.81 -26.54
CA GLU A 110 28.12 -10.55 -26.62
C GLU A 110 27.66 -9.48 -25.60
N VAL A 111 26.69 -8.67 -26.04
CA VAL A 111 25.94 -7.72 -25.21
C VAL A 111 25.27 -8.51 -24.08
N GLY A 112 25.82 -8.45 -22.87
CA GLY A 112 25.36 -9.23 -21.73
C GLY A 112 24.01 -8.76 -21.21
N SER A 113 22.91 -9.29 -21.76
CA SER A 113 21.58 -9.10 -21.20
C SER A 113 21.51 -9.68 -19.78
N ILE A 114 21.11 -8.87 -18.79
CA ILE A 114 20.85 -9.39 -17.44
C ILE A 114 19.61 -10.28 -17.52
N THR A 115 19.69 -11.49 -16.96
CA THR A 115 18.52 -12.36 -16.80
C THR A 115 17.73 -12.01 -15.54
N LEU A 116 16.43 -12.33 -15.50
CA LEU A 116 15.60 -12.12 -14.31
C LEU A 116 16.21 -12.76 -13.06
N GLY A 117 16.77 -13.97 -13.17
CA GLY A 117 17.43 -14.65 -12.05
C GLY A 117 18.66 -13.91 -11.51
N GLN A 118 19.46 -13.28 -12.37
CA GLN A 118 20.58 -12.44 -11.95
C GLN A 118 20.10 -11.17 -11.26
N TYR A 119 19.04 -10.53 -11.79
CA TYR A 119 18.41 -9.38 -11.15
C TYR A 119 17.90 -9.72 -9.74
N LEU A 120 17.20 -10.85 -9.59
CA LEU A 120 16.74 -11.36 -8.30
C LEU A 120 17.90 -11.57 -7.32
N ARG A 121 19.01 -12.15 -7.78
CA ARG A 121 20.20 -12.36 -6.96
C ARG A 121 20.87 -11.05 -6.52
N GLN A 122 20.95 -10.06 -7.41
CA GLN A 122 21.45 -8.72 -7.08
C GLN A 122 20.54 -8.06 -6.02
N LEU A 123 19.23 -8.12 -6.23
CA LEU A 123 18.24 -7.50 -5.35
C LEU A 123 18.20 -8.18 -3.98
N ALA A 124 18.35 -9.49 -3.91
CA ALA A 124 18.43 -10.25 -2.66
C ALA A 124 19.68 -9.92 -1.83
N ARG A 125 20.73 -9.34 -2.42
CA ARG A 125 21.90 -8.82 -1.69
C ARG A 125 21.72 -7.37 -1.25
N HIS A 126 20.68 -6.70 -1.73
CA HIS A 126 20.47 -5.28 -1.48
C HIS A 126 19.85 -5.06 -0.10
N ARG A 127 20.68 -4.72 0.88
CA ARG A 127 20.28 -4.60 2.30
C ARG A 127 19.12 -3.62 2.53
N ASN A 128 19.14 -2.44 1.90
CA ASN A 128 18.06 -1.45 2.06
C ASN A 128 16.75 -1.97 1.47
N PHE A 129 16.78 -2.67 0.34
CA PHE A 129 15.61 -3.31 -0.22
C PHE A 129 15.03 -4.34 0.76
N LEU A 130 15.85 -5.26 1.30
CA LEU A 130 15.38 -6.29 2.23
C LEU A 130 14.71 -5.72 3.49
N TRP A 131 15.35 -4.72 4.13
CA TRP A 131 14.76 -4.08 5.32
C TRP A 131 13.49 -3.30 4.98
N PHE A 132 13.46 -2.66 3.81
CA PHE A 132 12.27 -1.95 3.35
C PHE A 132 11.12 -2.92 3.08
N VAL A 133 11.30 -3.99 2.30
CA VAL A 133 10.21 -4.92 1.99
C VAL A 133 9.70 -5.67 3.21
N GLY A 134 10.57 -5.96 4.19
CA GLY A 134 10.14 -6.52 5.47
C GLY A 134 9.26 -5.56 6.27
N MET A 135 9.63 -4.28 6.32
CA MET A 135 8.83 -3.23 6.96
C MET A 135 7.51 -3.01 6.20
N ASP A 136 7.57 -2.90 4.87
CA ASP A 136 6.43 -2.63 3.99
C ASP A 136 5.43 -3.79 3.99
N LEU A 137 5.89 -5.05 4.12
CA LEU A 137 5.01 -6.20 4.32
C LEU A 137 4.14 -6.04 5.57
N VAL A 138 4.74 -5.63 6.70
CA VAL A 138 3.99 -5.37 7.95
C VAL A 138 3.05 -4.18 7.77
N GLN A 139 3.46 -3.16 7.01
CA GLN A 139 2.63 -1.99 6.73
C GLN A 139 1.43 -2.31 5.84
N VAL A 140 1.62 -3.07 4.77
CA VAL A 140 0.55 -3.56 3.88
C VAL A 140 -0.40 -4.46 4.66
N PHE A 141 0.11 -5.39 5.47
CA PHE A 141 -0.73 -6.19 6.38
C PHE A 141 -1.59 -5.29 7.28
N HIS A 142 -1.00 -4.29 7.93
CA HIS A 142 -1.74 -3.41 8.85
C HIS A 142 -2.78 -2.55 8.13
N CYS A 143 -2.49 -2.00 6.94
CA CYS A 143 -3.45 -1.24 6.13
C CYS A 143 -4.65 -2.09 5.73
N HIS A 144 -4.40 -3.32 5.26
CA HIS A 144 -5.47 -4.22 4.86
C HIS A 144 -6.25 -4.75 6.06
N PHE A 145 -5.57 -5.06 7.18
CA PHE A 145 -6.25 -5.47 8.41
C PHE A 145 -7.18 -4.36 8.89
N ASN A 146 -6.69 -3.13 8.97
CA ASN A 146 -7.51 -1.99 9.38
C ASN A 146 -8.71 -1.84 8.44
N SER A 147 -8.51 -1.87 7.12
CA SER A 147 -9.59 -1.67 6.15
C SER A 147 -10.65 -2.77 6.18
N ASN A 148 -10.27 -4.04 6.38
CA ASN A 148 -11.20 -5.17 6.43
C ASN A 148 -12.01 -5.21 7.74
N PHE A 149 -11.37 -4.95 8.89
CA PHE A 149 -12.03 -5.05 10.20
C PHE A 149 -12.63 -3.72 10.69
N PHE A 150 -12.39 -2.62 10.00
CA PHE A 150 -12.92 -1.31 10.38
C PHE A 150 -14.46 -1.26 10.50
N PRO A 151 -15.26 -1.81 9.57
CA PRO A 151 -16.71 -1.84 9.74
C PRO A 151 -17.13 -2.58 11.00
N LEU A 152 -16.49 -3.72 11.28
CA LEU A 152 -16.74 -4.53 12.48
C LEU A 152 -16.37 -3.77 13.76
N PHE A 153 -15.28 -3.00 13.76
CA PHE A 153 -14.92 -2.13 14.87
C PHE A 153 -15.93 -0.99 15.08
N LEU A 154 -16.42 -0.36 14.01
CA LEU A 154 -17.45 0.68 14.12
C LEU A 154 -18.75 0.12 14.70
N GLU A 155 -19.18 -1.04 14.22
CA GLU A 155 -20.40 -1.68 14.70
C GLU A 155 -20.26 -2.09 16.17
N HIS A 156 -19.30 -2.95 16.52
CA HIS A 156 -19.27 -3.57 17.85
C HIS A 156 -18.70 -2.67 18.95
N LEU A 157 -17.97 -1.61 18.61
CA LEU A 157 -17.39 -0.69 19.59
C LEU A 157 -18.17 0.62 19.72
N LEU A 158 -18.97 1.00 18.71
CA LEU A 158 -19.67 2.30 18.67
C LEU A 158 -21.18 2.23 18.37
N SER A 159 -21.77 1.05 18.08
CA SER A 159 -23.21 0.92 17.71
C SER A 159 -24.17 1.54 18.70
N ASP A 160 -23.93 1.36 20.00
CA ASP A 160 -24.87 1.75 21.05
C ASP A 160 -24.98 3.27 21.23
N HIS A 161 -24.09 4.02 20.57
CA HIS A 161 -23.91 5.45 20.78
C HIS A 161 -23.89 6.28 19.48
N ILE A 162 -23.86 5.64 18.30
CA ILE A 162 -23.80 6.33 17.01
C ILE A 162 -24.99 5.90 16.14
N SER A 163 -25.68 6.88 15.54
CA SER A 163 -26.77 6.60 14.60
C SER A 163 -26.25 5.91 13.33
N LEU A 164 -27.09 5.09 12.69
CA LEU A 164 -26.73 4.36 11.46
C LEU A 164 -26.23 5.30 10.33
N SER A 165 -26.78 6.50 10.24
CA SER A 165 -26.37 7.51 9.25
C SER A 165 -24.98 8.07 9.55
N THR A 166 -24.66 8.34 10.81
CA THR A 166 -23.33 8.79 11.23
C THR A 166 -22.28 7.68 11.07
N GLY A 167 -22.63 6.43 11.33
CA GLY A 167 -21.74 5.27 11.08
C GLY A 167 -21.35 5.14 9.61
N SER A 168 -22.33 5.19 8.70
CA SER A 168 -22.10 5.16 7.25
C SER A 168 -21.27 6.35 6.75
N PHE A 169 -21.50 7.54 7.31
CA PHE A 169 -20.73 8.73 6.98
C PHE A 169 -19.28 8.64 7.45
N LEU A 170 -19.04 8.19 8.69
CA LEU A 170 -17.71 7.94 9.23
C LEU A 170 -16.96 6.89 8.40
N LEU A 171 -17.66 5.84 7.98
CA LEU A 171 -17.12 4.83 7.06
C LEU A 171 -16.69 5.46 5.74
N GLY A 172 -17.57 6.23 5.08
CA GLY A 172 -17.26 6.92 3.83
C GLY A 172 -16.07 7.89 3.95
N ILE A 173 -16.09 8.78 4.95
CA ILE A 173 -15.00 9.73 5.19
C ILE A 173 -13.67 9.02 5.43
N SER A 174 -13.68 7.92 6.17
CA SER A 174 -12.46 7.20 6.50
C SER A 174 -11.76 6.56 5.29
N TYR A 175 -12.42 6.42 4.13
CA TYR A 175 -11.78 6.06 2.86
C TYR A 175 -11.18 7.28 2.14
N VAL A 176 -11.77 8.46 2.29
CA VAL A 176 -11.31 9.70 1.61
C VAL A 176 -10.21 10.41 2.40
N ALA A 177 -10.36 10.48 3.72
CA ALA A 177 -9.46 11.19 4.64
C ALA A 177 -7.98 10.81 4.50
N PRO A 178 -7.58 9.53 4.28
CA PRO A 178 -6.18 9.19 4.02
C PRO A 178 -5.58 9.88 2.78
N HIS A 179 -6.38 10.06 1.72
CA HIS A 179 -5.93 10.74 0.51
C HIS A 179 -5.70 12.24 0.76
N LEU A 180 -6.60 12.88 1.52
CA LEU A 180 -6.44 14.28 1.93
C LEU A 180 -5.23 14.46 2.85
N ASN A 181 -5.04 13.53 3.78
CA ASN A 181 -3.92 13.53 4.72
C ASN A 181 -2.56 13.44 3.99
N ASN A 182 -2.48 12.76 2.85
CA ASN A 182 -1.26 12.74 2.04
C ASN A 182 -0.89 14.10 1.45
N LEU A 183 -1.86 14.99 1.21
CA LEU A 183 -1.57 16.37 0.78
C LEU A 183 -0.78 17.14 1.85
N TYR A 184 -0.94 16.78 3.13
CA TYR A 184 -0.17 17.33 4.24
C TYR A 184 1.17 16.60 4.45
N PHE A 185 1.17 15.27 4.35
CA PHE A 185 2.39 14.48 4.54
C PHE A 185 3.45 14.73 3.47
N LEU A 186 3.07 15.01 2.22
CA LEU A 186 4.03 15.30 1.14
C LEU A 186 4.89 16.55 1.43
N PRO A 187 4.32 17.72 1.79
CA PRO A 187 5.08 18.86 2.30
C PRO A 187 5.96 18.51 3.51
N LEU A 188 5.44 17.72 4.45
CA LEU A 188 6.18 17.31 5.64
C LEU A 188 7.41 16.47 5.27
N CYS A 189 7.25 15.51 4.35
CA CYS A 189 8.33 14.69 3.80
C CYS A 189 9.37 15.54 3.04
N ARG A 190 8.96 16.60 2.35
CA ARG A 190 9.92 17.53 1.70
C ARG A 190 10.74 18.30 2.72
N ARG A 191 10.16 18.66 3.87
CA ARG A 191 10.83 19.47 4.90
C ARG A 191 11.71 18.64 5.85
N TRP A 192 11.24 17.46 6.25
CA TRP A 192 11.89 16.63 7.28
C TRP A 192 12.51 15.34 6.72
N GLY A 193 12.27 15.03 5.45
CA GLY A 193 12.66 13.76 4.82
C GLY A 193 11.66 12.64 5.14
N VAL A 194 11.49 11.73 4.17
CA VAL A 194 10.54 10.61 4.28
C VAL A 194 10.85 9.73 5.49
N TYR A 195 12.13 9.47 5.76
CA TYR A 195 12.57 8.63 6.89
C TYR A 195 12.09 9.13 8.25
N ALA A 196 12.28 10.42 8.53
CA ALA A 196 11.90 11.01 9.81
C ALA A 196 10.37 11.06 9.96
N VAL A 197 9.64 11.37 8.89
CA VAL A 197 8.17 11.40 8.89
C VAL A 197 7.60 10.01 9.14
N VAL A 198 8.03 9.00 8.40
CA VAL A 198 7.55 7.61 8.57
C VAL A 198 7.89 7.09 9.98
N ARG A 199 9.10 7.34 10.48
CA ARG A 199 9.47 6.98 11.86
C ARG A 199 8.57 7.67 12.89
N GLY A 200 8.29 8.96 12.69
CA GLY A 200 7.38 9.73 13.54
C GLY A 200 5.96 9.16 13.53
N LEU A 201 5.45 8.74 12.36
CA LEU A 201 4.13 8.11 12.24
C LEU A 201 4.07 6.75 12.95
N PHE A 202 5.12 5.94 12.88
CA PHE A 202 5.19 4.69 13.63
C PHE A 202 5.24 4.90 15.14
N LEU A 203 6.00 5.90 15.61
CA LEU A 203 6.02 6.27 17.03
C LEU A 203 4.67 6.82 17.49
N LEU A 204 4.04 7.68 16.69
CA LEU A 204 2.71 8.21 16.97
C LEU A 204 1.67 7.08 17.04
N LYS A 205 1.69 6.14 16.08
CA LYS A 205 0.84 4.96 16.10
C LYS A 205 1.03 4.14 17.37
N LEU A 206 2.28 3.86 17.75
CA LEU A 206 2.59 3.13 18.98
C LEU A 206 2.06 3.87 20.22
N GLY A 207 2.34 5.17 20.32
CA GLY A 207 1.89 6.02 21.42
C GLY A 207 0.37 6.08 21.54
N LEU A 208 -0.35 6.30 20.44
CA LEU A 208 -1.81 6.30 20.41
C LEU A 208 -2.40 4.94 20.82
N SER A 209 -1.78 3.84 20.39
CA SER A 209 -2.26 2.49 20.71
C SER A 209 -2.01 2.13 22.17
N LEU A 210 -0.85 2.48 22.72
CA LEU A 210 -0.56 2.30 24.15
C LEU A 210 -1.48 3.18 25.03
N LEU A 211 -1.72 4.42 24.62
CA LEU A 211 -2.68 5.30 25.31
C LEU A 211 -4.08 4.69 25.31
N MET A 212 -4.53 4.14 24.18
CA MET A 212 -5.84 3.48 24.08
C MET A 212 -5.90 2.21 24.95
N LEU A 213 -4.81 1.43 24.99
CA LEU A 213 -4.71 0.23 25.85
C LEU A 213 -4.88 0.58 27.33
N LEU A 214 -4.24 1.66 27.78
CA LEU A 214 -4.31 2.14 29.17
C LEU A 214 -5.65 2.80 29.50
N ALA A 215 -6.28 3.47 28.54
CA ALA A 215 -7.54 4.17 28.74
C ALA A 215 -8.77 3.24 28.77
N GLY A 216 -8.70 2.09 28.09
CA GLY A 216 -9.80 1.14 27.97
C GLY A 216 -10.91 1.59 27.00
N PRO A 217 -11.87 0.70 26.68
CA PRO A 217 -12.91 0.95 25.68
C PRO A 217 -14.00 1.94 26.11
N ASP A 218 -14.07 2.31 27.39
CA ASP A 218 -15.21 3.05 27.95
C ASP A 218 -15.25 4.54 27.56
N ARG A 219 -14.10 5.09 27.13
CA ARG A 219 -14.00 6.51 26.71
C ARG A 219 -14.30 6.67 25.23
N LEU A 220 -15.58 6.79 24.89
CA LEU A 220 -16.09 6.86 23.51
C LEU A 220 -15.40 7.91 22.62
N GLY A 221 -15.18 9.13 23.13
CA GLY A 221 -14.51 10.19 22.36
C GLY A 221 -13.07 9.83 21.99
N LEU A 222 -12.33 9.23 22.93
CA LEU A 222 -10.96 8.77 22.70
C LEU A 222 -10.94 7.57 21.76
N LEU A 223 -11.88 6.64 21.91
CA LEU A 223 -12.01 5.47 21.05
C LEU A 223 -12.32 5.84 19.60
N CYS A 224 -13.27 6.76 19.39
CA CYS A 224 -13.62 7.27 18.06
C CYS A 224 -12.42 7.98 17.42
N LEU A 225 -11.75 8.86 18.16
CA LEU A 225 -10.54 9.53 17.70
C LEU A 225 -9.43 8.52 17.34
N PHE A 226 -9.24 7.48 18.16
CA PHE A 226 -8.25 6.44 17.92
C PHE A 226 -8.56 5.63 16.66
N ILE A 227 -9.80 5.15 16.50
CA ILE A 227 -10.24 4.38 15.33
C ILE A 227 -10.01 5.19 14.04
N ALA A 228 -10.45 6.45 14.04
CA ALA A 228 -10.28 7.35 12.89
C ALA A 228 -8.79 7.64 12.60
N SER A 229 -8.01 7.99 13.62
CA SER A 229 -6.59 8.33 13.47
C SER A 229 -5.77 7.12 13.03
N ASN A 230 -6.00 5.94 13.63
CA ASN A 230 -5.29 4.72 13.30
C ASN A 230 -5.49 4.37 11.81
N ARG A 231 -6.72 4.50 11.31
CA ARG A 231 -7.03 4.27 9.90
C ARG A 231 -6.36 5.28 8.99
N VAL A 232 -6.53 6.58 9.26
CA VAL A 232 -6.00 7.66 8.42
C VAL A 232 -4.48 7.63 8.34
N PHE A 233 -3.79 7.44 9.46
CA PHE A 233 -2.33 7.42 9.50
C PHE A 233 -1.76 6.14 8.89
N THR A 234 -2.39 4.99 9.14
CA THR A 234 -1.92 3.71 8.58
C THR A 234 -2.05 3.73 7.05
N GLU A 235 -3.22 4.03 6.50
CA GLU A 235 -3.44 4.10 5.06
C GLU A 235 -2.60 5.21 4.39
N GLY A 236 -2.46 6.36 5.05
CA GLY A 236 -1.58 7.44 4.58
C GLY A 236 -0.12 6.98 4.51
N THR A 237 0.36 6.24 5.50
CA THR A 237 1.73 5.70 5.51
C THR A 237 1.97 4.71 4.38
N CYS A 238 1.04 3.79 4.10
CA CYS A 238 1.14 2.87 2.95
C CYS A 238 1.40 3.63 1.63
N LYS A 239 0.66 4.72 1.42
CA LYS A 239 0.83 5.56 0.22
C LYS A 239 2.16 6.31 0.21
N LEU A 240 2.63 6.81 1.36
CA LEU A 240 3.94 7.47 1.45
C LEU A 240 5.12 6.55 1.13
N LEU A 241 5.03 5.27 1.48
CA LEU A 241 6.12 4.32 1.25
C LEU A 241 6.42 4.09 -0.23
N THR A 242 5.48 4.40 -1.13
CA THR A 242 5.75 4.42 -2.58
C THR A 242 6.88 5.38 -2.96
N LEU A 243 7.10 6.48 -2.20
CA LEU A 243 8.24 7.38 -2.38
C LEU A 243 9.56 6.68 -2.05
N VAL A 244 9.57 5.82 -1.03
CA VAL A 244 10.76 5.06 -0.64
C VAL A 244 11.09 4.02 -1.71
N VAL A 245 10.09 3.41 -2.34
CA VAL A 245 10.30 2.54 -3.50
C VAL A 245 11.00 3.32 -4.62
N THR A 246 10.59 4.55 -4.92
CA THR A 246 11.29 5.38 -5.93
C THR A 246 12.73 5.71 -5.54
N ASP A 247 13.02 5.93 -4.26
CA ASP A 247 14.38 6.13 -3.79
C ASP A 247 15.22 4.84 -3.91
N LEU A 248 14.62 3.66 -3.71
CA LEU A 248 15.27 2.36 -3.94
C LEU A 248 15.53 2.08 -5.43
N VAL A 249 14.65 2.53 -6.33
CA VAL A 249 14.89 2.51 -7.79
C VAL A 249 16.15 3.30 -8.12
N ASP A 250 16.30 4.47 -7.51
CA ASP A 250 17.48 5.31 -7.71
C ASP A 250 18.76 4.67 -7.14
N GLU A 251 18.65 4.01 -5.98
CA GLU A 251 19.78 3.28 -5.40
C GLU A 251 20.20 2.08 -6.26
N ASP A 252 19.25 1.27 -6.76
CA ASP A 252 19.54 0.14 -7.66
C ASP A 252 20.18 0.60 -8.98
N LEU A 253 19.70 1.70 -9.55
CA LEU A 253 20.28 2.32 -10.75
C LEU A 253 21.77 2.67 -10.54
N VAL A 254 22.09 3.33 -9.42
CA VAL A 254 23.43 3.81 -9.12
C VAL A 254 24.37 2.67 -8.72
N LEU A 255 23.93 1.76 -7.84
CA LEU A 255 24.77 0.66 -7.36
C LEU A 255 25.10 -0.36 -8.44
N ASN A 256 24.16 -0.64 -9.34
CA ASN A 256 24.35 -1.61 -10.43
C ASN A 256 24.70 -0.96 -11.77
N HIS A 257 25.04 0.34 -11.77
CA HIS A 257 25.42 1.12 -12.96
C HIS A 257 24.51 0.90 -14.17
N ARG A 258 23.19 0.85 -13.93
CA ARG A 258 22.24 0.54 -15.01
C ARG A 258 22.13 1.73 -15.97
N LYS A 259 21.93 1.45 -17.26
CA LYS A 259 21.66 2.52 -18.25
C LYS A 259 20.34 3.23 -17.99
N GLN A 260 19.32 2.49 -17.57
CA GLN A 260 18.00 3.01 -17.23
C GLN A 260 17.48 2.34 -15.96
N ALA A 261 16.60 3.07 -15.27
CA ALA A 261 15.99 2.62 -14.04
C ALA A 261 14.94 1.54 -14.33
N ALA A 262 15.10 0.35 -13.75
CA ALA A 262 14.13 -0.75 -13.83
C ALA A 262 12.99 -0.52 -12.81
N SER A 263 12.26 0.58 -12.97
CA SER A 263 11.24 1.02 -12.01
C SER A 263 10.08 0.03 -11.94
N ALA A 264 9.50 -0.36 -13.08
CA ALA A 264 8.35 -1.26 -13.10
C ALA A 264 8.71 -2.62 -12.48
N LEU A 265 9.90 -3.15 -12.80
CA LEU A 265 10.39 -4.39 -12.22
C LEU A 265 10.62 -4.26 -10.71
N LEU A 266 11.27 -3.19 -10.22
CA LEU A 266 11.51 -3.03 -8.79
C LEU A 266 10.20 -2.87 -8.00
N PHE A 267 9.24 -2.08 -8.52
CA PHE A 267 7.90 -1.99 -7.93
C PHE A 267 7.22 -3.36 -7.89
N GLY A 268 7.35 -4.16 -8.95
CA GLY A 268 6.86 -5.53 -8.98
C GLY A 268 7.56 -6.45 -7.96
N MET A 269 8.86 -6.30 -7.76
CA MET A 269 9.62 -7.07 -6.76
C MET A 269 9.26 -6.70 -5.33
N VAL A 270 8.95 -5.43 -5.06
CA VAL A 270 8.36 -5.02 -3.77
C VAL A 270 7.01 -5.70 -3.59
N ALA A 271 6.12 -5.59 -4.59
CA ALA A 271 4.78 -6.16 -4.54
C ALA A 271 4.78 -7.68 -4.32
N LEU A 272 5.73 -8.41 -4.92
CA LEU A 272 5.91 -9.84 -4.72
C LEU A 272 6.06 -10.22 -3.24
N VAL A 273 6.78 -9.39 -2.47
CA VAL A 273 7.05 -9.65 -1.05
C VAL A 273 5.94 -9.08 -0.16
N THR A 274 5.33 -7.95 -0.54
CA THR A 274 4.46 -7.19 0.37
C THR A 274 2.97 -7.48 0.18
N LYS A 275 2.52 -7.82 -1.04
CA LYS A 275 1.12 -8.19 -1.31
C LYS A 275 0.60 -9.41 -0.55
N PRO A 276 1.42 -10.44 -0.20
CA PRO A 276 0.98 -11.49 0.72
C PRO A 276 0.41 -10.96 2.04
N GLY A 277 0.86 -9.78 2.51
CA GLY A 277 0.29 -9.10 3.67
C GLY A 277 -1.20 -8.76 3.51
N GLN A 278 -1.67 -8.50 2.29
CA GLN A 278 -3.08 -8.21 1.98
C GLN A 278 -3.98 -9.42 2.25
N THR A 279 -3.52 -10.61 1.87
CA THR A 279 -4.24 -11.87 2.09
C THR A 279 -4.10 -12.35 3.54
N PHE A 280 -2.94 -12.14 4.17
CA PHE A 280 -2.77 -12.48 5.58
C PHE A 280 -3.64 -11.64 6.51
N ALA A 281 -3.96 -10.40 6.15
CA ALA A 281 -4.80 -9.51 6.95
C ALA A 281 -6.16 -10.12 7.35
N PRO A 282 -7.06 -10.50 6.42
CA PRO A 282 -8.33 -11.13 6.76
C PRO A 282 -8.13 -12.50 7.42
N LEU A 283 -7.18 -13.32 6.97
CA LEU A 283 -6.97 -14.67 7.51
C LEU A 283 -6.51 -14.65 8.97
N LEU A 284 -5.46 -13.87 9.29
CA LEU A 284 -4.98 -13.72 10.66
C LEU A 284 -5.99 -12.98 11.52
N GLY A 285 -6.67 -11.97 10.99
CA GLY A 285 -7.65 -11.22 11.78
C GLY A 285 -8.89 -12.04 12.15
N THR A 286 -9.42 -12.84 11.22
CA THR A 286 -10.55 -13.75 11.50
C THR A 286 -10.13 -14.87 12.44
N TRP A 287 -8.92 -15.42 12.28
CA TRP A 287 -8.36 -16.41 13.20
C TRP A 287 -8.18 -15.84 14.61
N LEU A 288 -7.60 -14.64 14.76
CA LEU A 288 -7.43 -13.97 16.04
C LEU A 288 -8.79 -13.69 16.69
N LEU A 289 -9.78 -13.20 15.92
CA LEU A 289 -11.12 -12.94 16.45
C LEU A 289 -11.76 -14.24 16.97
N CYS A 290 -11.69 -15.32 16.20
CA CYS A 290 -12.17 -16.64 16.61
C CYS A 290 -11.44 -17.14 17.86
N PHE A 291 -10.12 -16.98 17.93
CA PHE A 291 -9.32 -17.35 19.10
C PHE A 291 -9.73 -16.59 20.37
N TYR A 292 -9.95 -15.28 20.27
CA TYR A 292 -10.30 -14.46 21.43
C TYR A 292 -11.77 -14.53 21.84
N THR A 293 -12.69 -14.78 20.90
CA THR A 293 -14.13 -14.69 21.15
C THR A 293 -14.85 -16.04 21.08
N GLY A 294 -14.21 -17.08 20.53
CA GLY A 294 -14.86 -18.35 20.19
C GLY A 294 -15.87 -18.24 19.05
N HIS A 295 -16.03 -17.06 18.42
CA HIS A 295 -16.97 -16.83 17.33
C HIS A 295 -16.28 -17.00 15.98
N ASP A 296 -16.67 -18.02 15.22
CA ASP A 296 -16.27 -18.16 13.82
C ASP A 296 -17.20 -17.32 12.93
N LEU A 297 -16.66 -16.29 12.26
CA LEU A 297 -17.36 -15.47 11.27
C LEU A 297 -18.02 -16.32 10.17
N PHE A 298 -17.50 -17.53 9.88
CA PHE A 298 -18.05 -18.46 8.90
C PHE A 298 -19.20 -19.34 9.42
N GLN A 299 -19.50 -19.29 10.73
CA GLN A 299 -20.57 -20.09 11.36
C GLN A 299 -21.80 -19.27 11.77
N GLN A 300 -21.81 -17.95 11.58
CA GLN A 300 -22.99 -17.16 11.88
C GLN A 300 -24.13 -17.46 10.87
N PRO A 301 -25.40 -17.53 11.32
CA PRO A 301 -26.51 -17.31 10.42
C PRO A 301 -26.34 -15.91 9.80
N PRO A 302 -26.69 -15.73 8.51
CA PRO A 302 -26.27 -14.57 7.73
C PRO A 302 -26.55 -13.28 8.47
N LEU A 303 -25.50 -12.48 8.70
CA LEU A 303 -25.63 -11.08 9.08
C LEU A 303 -26.54 -10.44 8.03
N ALA A 304 -27.61 -9.79 8.52
CA ALA A 304 -28.55 -9.12 7.64
C ALA A 304 -27.78 -8.16 6.73
N PRO A 305 -28.07 -8.14 5.41
CA PRO A 305 -27.36 -7.29 4.47
C PRO A 305 -27.43 -5.84 4.92
N VAL A 306 -26.29 -5.15 4.86
CA VAL A 306 -26.19 -3.71 5.13
C VAL A 306 -27.21 -2.98 4.27
N GLY A 307 -28.33 -2.57 4.88
CA GLY A 307 -29.42 -1.85 4.21
C GLY A 307 -30.83 -2.44 4.33
N SER A 308 -31.03 -3.64 4.89
CA SER A 308 -32.40 -4.12 5.13
C SER A 308 -32.93 -3.68 6.49
N ALA A 309 -33.89 -2.73 6.47
CA ALA A 309 -34.72 -2.44 7.61
C ALA A 309 -35.63 -3.65 7.91
N GLN A 310 -35.33 -4.37 9.00
CA GLN A 310 -36.25 -5.31 9.62
C GLN A 310 -36.26 -5.11 11.15
N PRO A 311 -37.38 -5.42 11.83
CA PRO A 311 -37.50 -5.29 13.28
C PRO A 311 -36.54 -6.25 13.99
N TRP A 312 -36.04 -5.80 15.14
CA TRP A 312 -35.15 -6.52 16.06
C TRP A 312 -35.51 -8.01 16.23
N PRO A 313 -34.62 -8.97 15.93
CA PRO A 313 -34.83 -10.36 16.31
C PRO A 313 -34.75 -10.49 17.84
N GLU A 314 -35.57 -11.37 18.43
CA GLU A 314 -35.52 -11.68 19.86
C GLU A 314 -34.10 -11.99 20.35
N PRO A 315 -33.75 -11.60 21.60
CA PRO A 315 -32.40 -11.77 22.10
C PRO A 315 -32.01 -13.26 22.08
N PRO A 316 -30.86 -13.62 21.47
CA PRO A 316 -30.38 -14.99 21.52
C PRO A 316 -30.11 -15.41 22.98
N ALA A 317 -30.21 -16.72 23.23
CA ALA A 317 -29.95 -17.32 24.54
C ALA A 317 -28.68 -16.75 25.20
N PRO A 318 -28.68 -16.56 26.53
CA PRO A 318 -27.57 -15.90 27.21
C PRO A 318 -26.26 -16.66 26.94
N PRO A 319 -25.18 -15.97 26.52
CA PRO A 319 -23.91 -16.60 26.27
C PRO A 319 -23.38 -17.26 27.57
N PRO A 320 -22.57 -18.33 27.47
CA PRO A 320 -21.95 -18.95 28.63
C PRO A 320 -21.17 -17.89 29.43
N ALA A 321 -21.31 -17.92 30.75
CA ALA A 321 -20.94 -16.88 31.72
C ALA A 321 -19.45 -16.45 31.77
N GLN A 322 -18.60 -16.96 30.87
CA GLN A 322 -17.15 -16.72 30.83
C GLN A 322 -16.60 -16.42 29.42
N ALA A 323 -17.43 -16.27 28.38
CA ALA A 323 -16.93 -15.78 27.09
C ALA A 323 -16.67 -14.26 27.17
N PRO A 324 -15.44 -13.77 26.91
CA PRO A 324 -15.22 -12.33 26.78
C PRO A 324 -16.16 -11.80 25.70
N THR A 325 -16.82 -10.67 25.97
CA THR A 325 -17.78 -10.09 25.03
C THR A 325 -17.09 -9.84 23.69
N LEU A 326 -17.77 -10.10 22.57
CA LEU A 326 -17.27 -9.83 21.21
C LEU A 326 -16.65 -8.42 21.10
N ARG A 327 -17.24 -7.45 21.79
CA ARG A 327 -16.74 -6.07 22.00
C ARG A 327 -15.32 -6.01 22.57
N GLN A 328 -15.02 -6.79 23.60
CA GLN A 328 -13.69 -6.85 24.22
C GLN A 328 -12.65 -7.49 23.29
N GLY A 329 -13.03 -8.55 22.56
CA GLY A 329 -12.19 -9.12 21.49
C GLY A 329 -11.85 -8.10 20.41
N CYS A 330 -12.85 -7.38 19.91
CA CYS A 330 -12.67 -6.30 18.93
C CYS A 330 -11.73 -5.21 19.44
N PHE A 331 -11.87 -4.80 20.71
CA PHE A 331 -11.00 -3.81 21.32
C PHE A 331 -9.54 -4.27 21.38
N TYR A 332 -9.27 -5.51 21.82
CA TYR A 332 -7.91 -6.03 21.85
C TYR A 332 -7.31 -6.16 20.46
N LEU A 333 -8.07 -6.62 19.46
CA LEU A 333 -7.60 -6.65 18.06
C LEU A 333 -7.27 -5.25 17.56
N LEU A 334 -8.14 -4.27 17.81
CA LEU A 334 -7.98 -2.89 17.40
C LEU A 334 -6.73 -2.23 18.00
N VAL A 335 -6.27 -2.67 19.19
CA VAL A 335 -5.16 -2.04 19.91
C VAL A 335 -3.85 -2.83 19.81
N LEU A 336 -3.89 -4.16 19.98
CA LEU A 336 -2.68 -5.00 20.02
C LEU A 336 -2.05 -5.16 18.63
N VAL A 337 -2.86 -5.29 17.57
CA VAL A 337 -2.33 -5.42 16.21
C VAL A 337 -1.51 -4.19 15.80
N PRO A 338 -2.00 -2.93 15.97
CA PRO A 338 -1.17 -1.76 15.72
C PRO A 338 0.12 -1.70 16.54
N ILE A 339 0.11 -2.13 17.81
CA ILE A 339 1.29 -2.16 18.70
C ILE A 339 2.34 -3.12 18.13
N ILE A 340 1.96 -4.37 17.86
CA ILE A 340 2.88 -5.39 17.31
C ILE A 340 3.44 -4.91 15.97
N CYS A 341 2.57 -4.41 15.07
CA CYS A 341 2.99 -3.86 13.80
C CYS A 341 3.95 -2.68 13.99
N ALA A 342 3.69 -1.76 14.92
CA ALA A 342 4.53 -0.60 15.16
C ALA A 342 5.92 -0.98 15.66
N LEU A 343 6.01 -1.95 16.58
CA LEU A 343 7.29 -2.43 17.11
C LEU A 343 8.13 -3.10 16.01
N LEU A 344 7.54 -4.00 15.23
CA LEU A 344 8.20 -4.65 14.10
C LEU A 344 8.64 -3.64 13.04
N GLN A 345 7.80 -2.65 12.74
CA GLN A 345 8.12 -1.59 11.80
C GLN A 345 9.23 -0.68 12.31
N LEU A 346 9.21 -0.25 13.57
CA LEU A 346 10.29 0.56 14.14
C LEU A 346 11.62 -0.19 14.14
N PHE A 347 11.59 -1.48 14.46
CA PHE A 347 12.77 -2.33 14.41
C PHE A 347 13.34 -2.44 12.98
N THR A 348 12.51 -2.86 12.02
CA THR A 348 12.93 -3.00 10.62
C THR A 348 13.32 -1.66 9.98
N TRP A 349 12.58 -0.58 10.26
CA TRP A 349 12.86 0.77 9.78
C TRP A 349 14.17 1.33 10.35
N SER A 350 14.54 0.99 11.58
CA SER A 350 15.81 1.42 12.17
C SER A 350 17.04 0.90 11.40
N GLN A 351 16.89 -0.20 10.66
CA GLN A 351 17.94 -0.80 9.83
C GLN A 351 18.01 -0.22 8.42
N PHE A 352 17.02 0.58 8.02
CA PHE A 352 16.98 1.22 6.72
C PHE A 352 17.92 2.44 6.71
N THR A 353 18.89 2.45 5.80
CA THR A 353 19.98 3.45 5.82
C THR A 353 19.92 4.46 4.67
N LEU A 354 19.01 4.27 3.71
CA LEU A 354 18.87 5.16 2.55
C LEU A 354 18.09 6.43 2.92
N HIS A 355 18.73 7.30 3.70
CA HIS A 355 18.18 8.59 4.10
C HIS A 355 19.30 9.60 4.37
N GLY A 356 18.94 10.88 4.52
CA GLY A 356 19.89 11.97 4.81
C GLY A 356 21.02 12.04 3.77
N ARG A 357 22.29 12.04 4.24
CA ARG A 357 23.47 12.18 3.37
C ARG A 357 23.57 11.09 2.30
N ARG A 358 23.28 9.82 2.64
CA ARG A 358 23.34 8.70 1.70
C ARG A 358 22.35 8.88 0.56
N LEU A 359 21.12 9.26 0.87
CA LEU A 359 20.09 9.52 -0.14
C LEU A 359 20.46 10.71 -1.05
N HIS A 360 21.01 11.79 -0.49
CA HIS A 360 21.48 12.93 -1.29
C HIS A 360 22.62 12.53 -2.24
N MET A 361 23.54 11.68 -1.79
CA MET A 361 24.63 11.17 -2.63
C MET A 361 24.10 10.33 -3.81
N VAL A 362 23.20 9.39 -3.55
CA VAL A 362 22.55 8.58 -4.60
C VAL A 362 21.83 9.46 -5.61
N LYS A 363 21.06 10.45 -5.15
CA LYS A 363 20.34 11.39 -6.02
C LYS A 363 21.29 12.25 -6.86
N ALA A 364 22.40 12.71 -6.30
CA ALA A 364 23.42 13.45 -7.04
C ALA A 364 24.11 12.59 -8.11
N GLN A 365 24.44 11.34 -7.79
CA GLN A 365 25.04 10.39 -8.74
C GLN A 365 24.09 10.08 -9.90
N ARG A 366 22.80 9.86 -9.62
CA ARG A 366 21.76 9.70 -10.65
C ARG A 366 21.70 10.90 -11.59
N GLN A 367 21.69 12.13 -11.06
CA GLN A 367 21.66 13.34 -11.88
C GLN A 367 22.89 13.46 -12.80
N ASN A 368 24.07 13.07 -12.30
CA ASN A 368 25.30 13.06 -13.09
C ASN A 368 25.23 12.03 -14.23
N LEU A 369 24.72 10.82 -13.97
CA LEU A 369 24.48 9.80 -14.99
C LEU A 369 23.51 10.29 -16.08
N SER A 370 22.39 10.91 -15.69
CA SER A 370 21.42 11.46 -16.65
C SER A 370 22.01 12.61 -17.49
N ARG A 371 22.88 13.46 -16.90
CA ARG A 371 23.61 14.51 -17.64
C ARG A 371 24.62 13.94 -18.62
N ALA A 372 25.37 12.92 -18.23
CA ALA A 372 26.33 12.26 -19.13
C ALA A 372 25.61 11.64 -20.34
N GLN A 373 24.49 10.94 -20.13
CA GLN A 373 23.69 10.36 -21.21
C GLN A 373 23.10 11.41 -22.16
N THR A 374 22.66 12.56 -21.64
CA THR A 374 22.14 13.65 -22.49
C THR A 374 23.21 14.37 -23.29
N LEU A 375 24.47 14.37 -22.82
CA LEU A 375 25.60 14.88 -23.59
C LEU A 375 26.00 13.92 -24.71
N ASP A 376 26.02 12.61 -24.43
CA ASP A 376 26.33 11.57 -25.43
C ASP A 376 25.34 11.60 -26.60
N VAL A 377 24.05 11.77 -26.32
CA VAL A 377 22.99 11.88 -27.35
C VAL A 377 23.09 13.16 -28.18
N LYS A 378 23.76 14.21 -27.69
CA LYS A 378 23.95 15.48 -28.44
C LYS A 378 25.23 15.50 -29.28
N MET A 379 26.16 14.57 -29.04
CA MET A 379 27.44 14.48 -29.76
C MET A 379 27.43 13.45 -30.90
N VAL A 380 26.39 12.62 -30.97
CA VAL A 380 26.04 11.74 -32.11
C VAL A 380 25.04 12.46 -32.98
#